data_AF-A0AAE4SCN8-F1
#
_entry.id   AF-A0AAE4SCN8-F1
#
_cell.length_a   1.000
_cell.length_b   1.000
_cell.length_c   1.000
_cell.angle_alpha   90.00
_cell.angle_beta   90.00
_cell.angle_gamma   90.00
#
_symmetry.space_group_name_H-M   'P 1'
#
loop_
_entity.id
_entity.type
_entity.pdbx_description
1 polymer ?
#
loop_
_entity_poly.entity_id
_entity_poly.type
_entity_poly.pdbx_seq_one_letter_code
_entity_poly.pdbx_strand_id
1 'polypeptide(L)'
;MIVMAAAKRLCKKPTSYKLPVDIEVLLHNAVESGEYNNTSDVITAALRFFFQHRDIKQVKDDMSLLKIDIHELNVKNQSMEQHLADLEAQIKVLQSRK
;
A
#
# COMPACT_ATOMS: atom_id res chain seq x y z
N MET A 1 9.91 -23.39 32.32
CA MET A 1 9.94 -21.93 32.53
C MET A 1 9.15 -21.27 31.42
N ILE A 2 7.96 -20.75 31.71
CA ILE A 2 7.14 -20.01 30.74
C ILE A 2 7.61 -18.56 30.81
N VAL A 3 8.20 -18.07 29.72
CA VAL A 3 8.62 -16.67 29.60
C VAL A 3 7.36 -15.83 29.37
N MET A 4 6.84 -15.23 30.44
CA MET A 4 5.81 -14.18 30.32
C MET A 4 6.47 -12.95 29.70
N ALA A 5 6.25 -12.75 28.39
CA ALA A 5 6.58 -11.49 27.73
C ALA A 5 5.68 -10.40 28.32
N ALA A 6 6.24 -9.56 29.19
CA ALA A 6 5.58 -8.38 29.71
C ALA A 6 5.34 -7.41 28.55
N ALA A 7 4.10 -7.36 28.04
CA ALA A 7 3.66 -6.31 27.14
C ALA A 7 3.78 -4.97 27.89
N LYS A 8 4.85 -4.22 27.61
CA LYS A 8 5.00 -2.84 28.07
C LYS A 8 3.75 -2.08 27.65
N ARG A 9 2.90 -1.72 28.62
CA ARG A 9 1.80 -0.78 28.42
C ARG A 9 2.42 0.56 28.04
N LEU A 10 2.50 0.85 26.76
CA LEU A 10 2.87 2.16 26.23
C LEU A 10 1.83 3.17 26.75
N CYS A 11 2.22 3.99 27.72
CA CYS A 11 1.41 5.09 28.23
C CYS A 11 1.18 6.08 27.08
N LYS A 12 -0.07 6.16 26.59
CA LYS A 12 -0.45 7.10 25.53
C LYS A 12 -0.42 8.50 26.12
N LYS A 13 0.42 9.39 25.59
CA LYS A 13 0.46 10.79 26.03
C LYS A 13 -0.86 11.48 25.63
N PRO A 14 -1.55 12.16 26.54
CA PRO A 14 -2.76 12.89 26.19
C PRO A 14 -2.38 14.02 25.22
N THR A 15 -3.09 14.08 24.10
CA THR A 15 -2.93 15.13 23.08
C THR A 15 -4.19 15.98 23.09
N SER A 16 -4.05 17.30 23.14
CA SER A 16 -5.16 18.23 23.05
C SER A 16 -5.26 18.78 21.63
N TYR A 17 -6.47 18.85 21.10
CA TYR A 17 -6.78 19.39 19.78
C TYR A 17 -8.12 20.12 19.86
N LYS A 18 -8.30 21.13 19.02
CA LYS A 18 -9.59 21.80 18.83
C LYS A 18 -10.27 21.22 17.61
N LEU A 19 -11.52 20.79 17.76
CA LEU A 19 -12.33 20.30 16.66
C LEU A 19 -13.30 21.40 16.19
N PRO A 20 -13.63 21.42 14.90
CA PRO A 20 -14.79 22.14 14.41
C PRO A 20 -16.09 21.63 15.06
N VAL A 21 -17.04 22.54 15.29
CA VAL A 21 -18.29 22.26 16.03
C VAL A 21 -19.12 21.17 15.36
N ASP A 22 -19.16 21.14 14.04
CA ASP A 22 -19.82 20.10 13.24
C ASP A 22 -19.25 18.70 13.52
N ILE A 23 -17.93 18.58 13.68
CA ILE A 23 -17.29 17.31 14.02
C ILE A 23 -17.58 16.92 15.48
N GLU A 24 -17.62 17.87 16.40
CA GLU A 24 -17.98 17.59 17.80
C GLU A 24 -19.40 17.02 17.92
N VAL A 25 -20.35 17.57 17.17
CA VAL A 25 -21.73 17.07 17.11
C VAL A 25 -21.76 15.64 16.55
N LEU A 26 -21.03 15.37 15.46
CA LEU A 26 -20.96 14.02 14.88
C LEU A 26 -20.37 13.00 15.85
N LEU A 27 -19.32 13.38 16.60
CA LEU A 27 -18.73 12.52 17.62
C LEU A 27 -19.70 12.23 18.76
N HIS A 28 -20.47 13.23 19.18
CA HIS A 28 -21.50 13.04 20.22
C HIS A 28 -22.58 12.06 19.76
N ASN A 29 -23.11 12.26 18.56
CA ASN A 29 -24.12 11.38 17.96
C ASN A 29 -23.62 9.93 17.81
N ALA A 30 -22.34 9.74 17.49
CA ALA A 30 -21.72 8.42 17.38
C ALA A 30 -21.52 7.70 18.73
N VAL A 31 -21.42 8.45 19.83
CA VAL A 31 -21.42 7.88 21.18
C VAL A 31 -22.85 7.59 21.64
N GLU A 32 -23.80 8.47 21.33
CA GLU A 32 -25.22 8.29 21.64
C GLU A 32 -25.86 7.13 20.88
N SER A 33 -25.40 6.82 19.66
CA SER A 33 -25.84 5.64 18.91
C SER A 33 -25.42 4.32 19.58
N GLY A 34 -24.55 4.36 20.59
CA GLY A 34 -24.03 3.19 21.29
C GLY A 34 -22.96 2.42 20.52
N GLU A 35 -22.50 2.92 19.36
CA GLU A 35 -21.44 2.30 18.57
C GLU A 35 -20.06 2.45 19.27
N TYR A 36 -19.88 3.52 20.04
CA TYR A 36 -18.63 3.81 20.77
C TYR A 36 -18.91 4.21 22.22
N ASN A 37 -18.02 3.81 23.13
CA ASN A 37 -18.19 4.11 24.56
C ASN A 37 -17.84 5.56 24.92
N ASN A 38 -17.00 6.21 24.11
CA ASN A 38 -16.55 7.58 24.33
C ASN A 38 -16.04 8.19 23.01
N THR A 39 -15.91 9.51 22.97
CA THR A 39 -15.43 10.26 21.80
C THR A 39 -13.98 9.93 21.44
N SER A 40 -13.15 9.53 22.40
CA SER A 40 -11.74 9.16 22.15
C SER A 40 -11.61 7.85 21.36
N ASP A 41 -12.53 6.91 21.56
CA ASP A 41 -12.60 5.66 20.80
C ASP A 41 -12.97 5.93 19.34
N VAL A 42 -13.95 6.82 19.10
CA VAL A 42 -14.35 7.25 17.75
C VAL A 42 -13.15 7.87 17.02
N ILE A 43 -12.44 8.79 17.67
CA ILE A 43 -11.28 9.47 17.08
C ILE A 43 -10.14 8.50 16.82
N THR A 44 -9.91 7.56 17.74
CA THR A 44 -8.89 6.51 17.55
C THR A 44 -9.24 5.61 16.37
N ALA A 45 -10.52 5.24 16.22
CA ALA A 45 -11.00 4.43 15.10
C ALA A 45 -10.85 5.18 13.77
N ALA A 46 -11.26 6.45 13.73
CA ALA A 46 -11.14 7.31 12.55
C ALA A 46 -9.67 7.49 12.12
N LEU A 47 -8.77 7.74 13.06
CA LEU A 47 -7.34 7.85 12.77
C LEU A 47 -6.75 6.53 12.27
N ARG A 48 -7.12 5.40 12.89
CA ARG A 48 -6.69 4.06 12.40
C ARG A 48 -7.16 3.82 10.98
N PHE A 49 -8.43 4.11 10.69
CA PHE A 49 -8.99 3.99 9.35
C PHE A 49 -8.22 4.87 8.36
N PHE A 50 -7.98 6.13 8.70
CA PHE A 50 -7.23 7.06 7.87
C PHE A 50 -5.83 6.53 7.54
N PHE A 51 -5.05 6.11 8.55
CA PHE A 51 -3.70 5.61 8.31
C PHE A 51 -3.69 4.29 7.52
N GLN A 52 -4.62 3.38 7.79
CA GLN A 52 -4.76 2.15 7.01
C GLN A 52 -5.05 2.43 5.53
N HIS A 53 -5.92 3.39 5.24
CA HIS A 53 -6.34 3.68 3.85
C HIS A 53 -5.41 4.65 3.13
N ARG A 54 -4.68 5.49 3.87
CA ARG A 54 -3.67 6.38 3.32
C ARG A 54 -2.59 5.57 2.59
N ASP A 55 -2.10 4.51 3.23
CA ASP A 55 -1.05 3.67 2.66
C ASP A 55 -1.57 2.83 1.48
N ILE A 56 -2.83 2.37 1.54
CA ILE A 56 -3.45 1.61 0.45
C ILE A 56 -3.53 2.42 -0.84
N LYS A 57 -3.86 3.72 -0.77
CA LYS A 57 -3.89 4.57 -1.97
C LYS A 57 -2.52 4.67 -2.62
N GLN A 58 -1.49 4.95 -1.83
CA GLN A 58 -0.11 5.03 -2.32
C GLN A 58 0.36 3.69 -2.92
N VAL A 59 0.12 2.58 -2.22
CA VAL A 59 0.45 1.23 -2.71
C VAL A 59 -0.27 0.93 -4.03
N LYS A 60 -1.53 1.37 -4.19
CA LYS A 60 -2.29 1.17 -5.43
C LYS A 60 -1.71 1.97 -6.60
N ASP A 61 -1.29 3.20 -6.35
CA ASP A 61 -0.67 4.05 -7.36
C ASP A 61 0.70 3.46 -7.76
N ASP A 62 1.53 3.08 -6.80
CA ASP A 62 2.83 2.42 -7.02
C ASP A 62 2.67 1.08 -7.78
N MET A 63 1.66 0.28 -7.44
CA MET A 63 1.36 -0.98 -8.13
C MET A 63 0.92 -0.76 -9.59
N SER A 64 0.26 0.37 -9.87
CA SER A 64 -0.14 0.72 -11.23
C SER A 64 1.08 1.07 -12.08
N LEU A 65 2.03 1.83 -11.52
CA LEU A 65 3.31 2.14 -12.17
C LEU A 65 4.13 0.87 -12.42
N LEU A 66 4.25 -0.01 -11.42
CA LEU A 66 4.99 -1.27 -11.58
C LEU A 66 4.42 -2.17 -12.68
N LYS A 67 3.10 -2.18 -12.87
CA LYS A 67 2.47 -2.91 -13.99
C LYS A 67 2.85 -2.34 -15.35
N ILE A 68 2.96 -1.02 -15.48
CA ILE A 68 3.39 -0.36 -16.71
C ILE A 68 4.86 -0.74 -16.97
N ASP A 69 5.73 -0.64 -15.97
CA ASP A 69 7.15 -0.99 -16.10
C ASP A 69 7.33 -2.46 -16.51
N ILE A 70 6.58 -3.38 -15.90
CA ILE A 70 6.60 -4.81 -16.27
C ILE A 70 6.14 -5.02 -17.72
N HIS A 71 5.13 -4.29 -18.17
CA HIS A 71 4.67 -4.38 -19.55
C HIS A 71 5.73 -3.89 -20.53
N GLU A 72 6.35 -2.74 -20.27
CA GLU A 72 7.43 -2.20 -21.10
C GLU A 72 8.64 -3.14 -21.15
N LEU A 73 9.04 -3.72 -20.01
CA LEU A 73 10.11 -4.72 -19.95
C LEU A 73 9.78 -5.97 -20.78
N ASN A 74 8.54 -6.46 -20.72
CA ASN A 74 8.12 -7.61 -21.50
C ASN A 74 8.18 -7.34 -23.01
N VAL A 75 7.70 -6.17 -23.46
CA VAL A 75 7.77 -5.76 -24.87
C VAL A 75 9.23 -5.69 -25.34
N LYS A 76 10.10 -5.09 -24.53
CA LYS A 76 11.54 -5.02 -24.83
C LYS A 76 12.18 -6.40 -24.90
N ASN A 77 11.82 -7.31 -24.00
CA ASN A 77 12.36 -8.67 -23.98
C ASN A 77 11.95 -9.46 -25.24
N GLN A 78 10.68 -9.36 -25.66
CA GLN A 78 10.21 -9.96 -26.91
C GLN A 78 10.97 -9.45 -28.13
N SER A 79 11.26 -8.15 -28.20
CA SER A 79 12.08 -7.57 -29.28
C SER A 79 13.51 -8.11 -29.27
N MET A 80 14.11 -8.29 -28.08
CA MET A 80 15.45 -8.87 -27.96
C MET A 80 15.47 -10.34 -28.40
N GLU A 81 14.47 -11.13 -28.03
CA GLU A 81 14.32 -12.52 -28.46
C GLU A 81 14.21 -12.63 -29.99
N GLN A 82 13.44 -11.73 -30.62
CA GLN A 82 13.34 -11.68 -32.08
C GLN A 82 14.69 -11.35 -32.74
N HIS A 83 15.41 -10.36 -32.22
CA HIS A 83 16.74 -10.01 -32.76
C HIS A 83 17.75 -11.15 -32.60
N LEU A 84 17.70 -11.90 -31.49
CA LEU A 84 18.53 -13.09 -31.30
C LEU A 84 18.22 -14.17 -32.33
N ALA A 85 16.94 -14.46 -32.57
CA ALA A 85 16.53 -15.43 -33.58
C ALA A 85 17.00 -15.04 -35.00
N ASP A 86 16.89 -13.75 -35.35
CA ASP A 86 17.36 -13.23 -36.63
C ASP A 86 18.88 -13.37 -36.78
N LEU A 87 19.64 -13.09 -35.72
CA LEU A 87 21.10 -13.27 -35.71
C LEU A 87 21.50 -14.75 -35.82
N GLU A 88 20.82 -15.65 -35.11
CA GLU A 88 21.05 -17.09 -35.21
C GLU A 88 20.80 -17.60 -36.64
N ALA A 89 19.73 -17.13 -37.28
CA ALA A 89 19.44 -17.46 -38.67
C ALA A 89 20.54 -16.97 -39.62
N GLN A 90 21.03 -15.73 -39.44
CA GLN A 90 22.12 -15.17 -40.24
C GLN A 90 23.42 -15.96 -40.08
N ILE A 91 23.78 -16.33 -38.84
CA ILE A 91 24.96 -17.15 -38.56
C ILE A 91 24.87 -18.51 -39.27
N LYS A 92 23.71 -19.17 -39.20
CA LYS A 92 23.49 -20.46 -39.87
C LYS A 92 23.66 -20.37 -41.39
N VAL A 93 23.18 -19.29 -42.01
CA VAL A 93 23.37 -19.03 -43.45
C VAL A 93 24.84 -18.78 -43.79
N LEU A 94 25.57 -18.05 -42.95
CA LEU A 94 27.01 -17.82 -43.17
C LEU A 94 27.83 -19.10 -43.02
N GLN A 95 27.46 -19.96 -42.06
CA GLN A 95 28.10 -21.25 -41.84
C GLN A 95 27.86 -22.23 -42.98
N SER A 96 26.69 -22.21 -43.63
CA SER A 96 26.40 -23.10 -44.77
C SER A 96 27.03 -22.66 -46.10
N ARG A 97 27.55 -21.42 -46.16
CA ARG A 97 28.23 -20.84 -47.33
C ARG A 97 29.76 -20.93 -47.27
N LYS A 98 30.31 -21.39 -46.14
CA LYS A 98 31.73 -21.73 -45.98
C LYS A 98 31.93 -23.21 -46.20
#